data_AF-A0A3M1AIR8-F1
#
_entry.id   AF-A0A3M1AIR8-F1
#
_cell.length_a   1.000
_cell.length_b   1.000
_cell.length_c   1.000
_cell.angle_alpha   90.00
_cell.angle_beta   90.00
_cell.angle_gamma   90.00
#
_symmetry.space_group_name_H-M   'P 1'
#
loop_
_entity.id
_entity.type
_entity.pdbx_description
1 polymer ?
#
loop_
_entity_poly.entity_id
_entity_poly.type
_entity_poly.pdbx_seq_one_letter_code
_entity_poly.pdbx_strand_id
1 'polypeptide(L)'
;MNTLFDELAALLQQDNRFWADDQLLKNQIVEHALKLDKDLLKLLLSHPRLKEHFFADVDGVLVFDKEKFVRFVNNKAFLPDSYTSFKNKIGLMTEDGRYLSESREVVLAWPYKDCVLEGGQTKEDQKRDEIFWNTILAPDEIDRLFEPKVLTNWKRYDAEGEHEVTEIEDTDNLILKGNNLLALHSLKKRFAGKVKLIYIDPPYNTGSDSFGYNDRFNHSTWLTFMKNRLQIAKEMLSNDGAIFVSIDSHEIGYILVLLDEIFGKNNQQNIISVKRGSVTG
;
A
#
# COMPACT_ATOMS: atom_id res chain seq x y z
N MET A 1 30.82 -21.26 -24.26
CA MET A 1 30.67 -21.93 -22.95
C MET A 1 29.18 -22.20 -22.79
N ASN A 2 28.74 -23.45 -22.85
CA ASN A 2 27.33 -23.77 -22.55
C ASN A 2 27.11 -23.54 -21.05
N THR A 3 26.14 -22.70 -20.74
CA THR A 3 25.72 -22.47 -19.36
C THR A 3 24.83 -23.63 -18.90
N LEU A 4 24.69 -23.82 -17.58
CA LEU A 4 23.73 -24.78 -17.03
C LEU A 4 22.29 -24.49 -17.50
N PHE A 5 22.01 -23.23 -17.85
CA PHE A 5 20.77 -22.80 -18.46
C PHE A 5 20.59 -23.36 -19.88
N ASP A 6 21.59 -23.22 -20.76
CA ASP A 6 21.52 -23.73 -22.13
C ASP A 6 21.34 -25.26 -22.14
N GLU A 7 22.02 -25.94 -21.21
CA GLU A 7 21.90 -27.38 -21.00
C GLU A 7 20.47 -27.76 -20.55
N LEU A 8 19.90 -27.03 -19.58
CA LEU A 8 18.53 -27.28 -19.12
C LEU A 8 17.48 -26.99 -20.20
N ALA A 9 17.62 -25.87 -20.92
CA ALA A 9 16.68 -25.47 -21.97
C ALA A 9 16.69 -26.47 -23.13
N ALA A 10 17.88 -26.88 -23.60
CA ALA A 10 18.03 -27.89 -24.65
C ALA A 10 17.50 -29.27 -24.22
N LEU A 11 17.63 -29.59 -22.93
CA LEU A 11 17.08 -30.83 -22.38
C LEU A 11 15.55 -30.78 -22.31
N LEU A 12 14.96 -29.69 -21.80
CA LEU A 12 13.51 -29.52 -21.69
C LEU A 12 12.80 -29.40 -23.06
N GLN A 13 13.50 -28.95 -24.10
CA GLN A 13 13.00 -28.97 -25.49
C GLN A 13 12.69 -30.38 -26.00
N GLN A 14 13.27 -31.42 -25.40
CA GLN A 14 13.01 -32.81 -25.78
C GLN A 14 11.64 -33.30 -25.29
N ASP A 15 11.00 -32.56 -24.38
CA ASP A 15 9.68 -32.86 -23.84
C ASP A 15 8.66 -31.85 -24.37
N ASN A 16 7.82 -32.31 -25.30
CA ASN A 16 6.78 -31.50 -25.94
C ASN A 16 5.76 -30.92 -24.93
N ARG A 17 5.71 -31.41 -23.68
CA ARG A 17 4.86 -30.82 -22.62
C ARG A 17 5.39 -29.46 -22.14
N PHE A 18 6.68 -29.20 -22.32
CA PHE A 18 7.37 -28.02 -21.80
C PHE A 18 7.71 -26.99 -22.88
N TRP A 19 7.37 -27.27 -24.15
CA TRP A 19 7.72 -26.42 -25.29
C TRP A 19 6.51 -26.19 -26.20
N ALA A 20 6.18 -24.92 -26.47
CA ALA A 20 5.17 -24.52 -27.45
C ALA A 20 5.51 -23.14 -28.04
N ASP A 21 5.17 -22.90 -29.31
CA ASP A 21 5.38 -21.63 -30.03
C ASP A 21 6.81 -21.07 -29.89
N ASP A 22 7.81 -21.95 -30.03
CA ASP A 22 9.24 -21.65 -29.85
C ASP A 22 9.62 -21.09 -28.47
N GLN A 23 8.81 -21.38 -27.45
CA GLN A 23 9.02 -20.94 -26.08
C GLN A 23 8.84 -22.07 -25.05
N LEU A 24 9.59 -21.95 -23.96
CA LEU A 24 9.47 -22.83 -22.80
C LEU A 24 8.28 -22.42 -21.92
N LEU A 25 7.40 -23.38 -21.66
CA LEU A 25 6.21 -23.24 -20.83
C LEU A 25 6.59 -23.33 -19.34
N LYS A 26 7.12 -22.23 -18.78
CA LYS A 26 7.60 -22.15 -17.38
C LYS A 26 6.61 -22.68 -16.35
N ASN A 27 5.33 -22.32 -16.49
CA ASN A 27 4.29 -22.75 -15.54
C ASN A 27 4.13 -24.28 -15.55
N GLN A 28 4.19 -24.91 -16.73
CA GLN A 28 4.09 -26.36 -16.87
C GLN A 28 5.31 -27.06 -16.25
N ILE A 29 6.51 -26.53 -16.51
CA ILE A 29 7.77 -27.06 -15.95
C ILE A 29 7.75 -26.99 -14.42
N VAL A 30 7.35 -25.85 -13.85
CA VAL A 30 7.25 -25.67 -12.40
C VAL A 30 6.19 -26.60 -11.81
N GLU A 31 5.02 -26.73 -12.44
CA GLU A 31 3.96 -27.63 -11.98
C GLU A 31 4.42 -29.09 -11.94
N HIS A 32 5.11 -29.55 -12.99
CA HIS A 32 5.62 -30.92 -13.06
C HIS A 32 6.76 -31.16 -12.06
N ALA A 33 7.63 -30.17 -11.84
CA ALA A 33 8.67 -30.25 -10.81
C ALA A 33 8.08 -30.35 -9.39
N LEU A 34 7.04 -29.59 -9.08
CA LEU A 34 6.34 -29.65 -7.79
C LEU A 34 5.63 -30.98 -7.56
N LYS A 35 5.13 -31.61 -8.64
CA LYS A 35 4.50 -32.94 -8.60
C LYS A 35 5.49 -34.10 -8.65
N LEU A 36 6.80 -33.83 -8.69
CA LEU A 36 7.85 -34.85 -8.84
C LEU A 36 7.61 -35.74 -10.07
N ASP A 37 7.25 -35.12 -11.20
CA ASP A 37 6.99 -35.82 -12.46
C ASP A 37 8.15 -36.74 -12.83
N LYS A 38 7.85 -38.03 -13.00
CA LYS A 38 8.85 -39.08 -13.20
C LYS A 38 9.69 -38.85 -14.46
N ASP A 39 9.06 -38.39 -15.53
CA ASP A 39 9.73 -38.21 -16.82
C ASP A 39 10.65 -36.99 -16.80
N LEU A 40 10.22 -35.89 -16.18
CA LEU A 40 11.08 -34.73 -15.89
C LEU A 40 12.28 -35.12 -15.01
N LEU A 41 12.06 -35.86 -13.92
CA LEU A 41 13.17 -36.29 -13.06
C LEU A 41 14.15 -37.21 -13.79
N LYS A 42 13.65 -38.14 -14.60
CA LYS A 42 14.48 -39.03 -15.41
C LYS A 42 15.31 -38.23 -16.43
N LEU A 43 14.71 -37.23 -17.05
CA LEU A 43 15.37 -36.32 -17.97
C LEU A 43 16.53 -35.60 -17.25
N LEU A 44 16.28 -34.98 -16.09
CA LEU A 44 17.32 -34.29 -15.31
C LEU A 44 18.44 -35.23 -14.82
N LEU A 45 18.09 -36.45 -14.40
CA LEU A 45 19.06 -37.47 -13.97
C LEU A 45 19.95 -37.96 -15.10
N SER A 46 19.49 -37.90 -16.35
CA SER A 46 20.26 -38.31 -17.52
C SER A 46 21.41 -37.34 -17.85
N HIS A 47 21.37 -36.11 -17.32
CA HIS A 47 22.37 -35.09 -17.58
C HIS A 47 23.29 -34.88 -16.35
N PRO A 48 24.60 -35.21 -16.42
CA PRO A 48 25.48 -35.23 -15.26
C PRO A 48 25.53 -33.92 -14.45
N ARG A 49 25.61 -32.77 -15.12
CA ARG A 49 25.63 -31.44 -14.48
C ARG A 49 24.31 -31.05 -13.83
N LEU A 50 23.17 -31.33 -14.47
CA LEU A 50 21.85 -31.02 -13.93
C LEU A 50 21.54 -31.94 -12.75
N LYS A 51 21.97 -33.20 -12.83
CA LYS A 51 21.95 -34.15 -11.73
C LYS A 51 22.74 -33.63 -10.53
N GLU A 52 24.00 -33.24 -10.72
CA GLU A 52 24.84 -32.70 -9.63
C GLU A 52 24.27 -31.40 -9.05
N HIS A 53 23.61 -30.58 -9.88
CA HIS A 53 23.08 -29.30 -9.43
C HIS A 53 21.72 -29.40 -8.74
N PHE A 54 20.80 -30.26 -9.19
CA PHE A 54 19.41 -30.31 -8.71
C PHE A 54 19.10 -31.53 -7.83
N PHE A 55 20.09 -32.40 -7.57
CA PHE A 55 19.92 -33.54 -6.68
C PHE A 55 20.98 -33.51 -5.59
N ALA A 56 20.57 -33.84 -4.36
CA ALA A 56 21.45 -34.07 -3.23
C ALA A 56 21.58 -35.58 -3.02
N ASP A 57 22.80 -36.07 -2.78
CA ASP A 57 23.03 -37.43 -2.32
C ASP A 57 22.84 -37.50 -0.81
N VAL A 58 21.90 -38.34 -0.36
CA VAL A 58 21.65 -38.62 1.04
C VAL A 58 21.77 -40.13 1.22
N ASP A 59 22.90 -40.57 1.78
CA ASP A 59 23.23 -41.98 2.01
C ASP A 59 23.10 -42.88 0.77
N GLY A 60 23.55 -42.38 -0.39
CA GLY A 60 23.50 -43.09 -1.67
C GLY A 60 22.15 -43.01 -2.38
N VAL A 61 21.18 -42.25 -1.84
CA VAL A 61 19.90 -41.97 -2.47
C VAL A 61 19.89 -40.53 -2.97
N LEU A 62 19.61 -40.37 -4.27
CA LEU A 62 19.49 -39.05 -4.88
C LEU A 62 18.10 -38.45 -4.60
N VAL A 63 18.10 -37.34 -3.88
CA VAL A 63 16.90 -36.57 -3.53
C VAL A 63 16.84 -35.33 -4.41
N PHE A 64 15.72 -35.13 -5.11
CA PHE A 64 15.51 -33.95 -5.95
C PHE A 64 15.22 -32.70 -5.10
N ASP A 65 16.05 -31.68 -5.26
CA ASP A 65 15.86 -30.36 -4.65
C ASP A 65 14.88 -29.53 -5.49
N LYS A 66 13.58 -29.81 -5.28
CA LYS A 66 12.49 -29.15 -6.00
C LYS A 66 12.49 -27.63 -5.81
N GLU A 67 12.89 -27.14 -4.64
CA GLU A 67 12.90 -25.71 -4.35
C GLU A 67 14.01 -25.01 -5.14
N LYS A 68 15.21 -25.59 -5.16
CA LYS A 68 16.33 -25.09 -5.97
C LYS A 68 16.01 -25.13 -7.46
N PHE A 69 15.38 -26.20 -7.95
CA PHE A 69 14.98 -26.31 -9.35
C PHE A 69 13.93 -25.26 -9.73
N VAL A 70 12.85 -25.13 -8.97
CA VAL A 70 11.80 -24.14 -9.23
C VAL A 70 12.36 -22.72 -9.16
N ARG A 71 13.25 -22.43 -8.20
CA ARG A 71 13.95 -21.14 -8.12
C ARG A 71 14.82 -20.89 -9.36
N PHE A 72 15.50 -21.91 -9.87
CA PHE A 72 16.31 -21.79 -11.08
C PHE A 72 15.47 -21.48 -12.32
N VAL A 73 14.36 -22.20 -12.53
CA VAL A 73 13.42 -21.98 -13.65
C VAL A 73 12.73 -20.61 -13.56
N ASN A 74 12.42 -20.15 -12.34
CA ASN A 74 11.80 -18.85 -12.10
C ASN A 74 12.79 -17.67 -12.09
N ASN A 75 14.10 -17.94 -12.10
CA ASN A 75 15.10 -16.88 -12.19
C ASN A 75 14.96 -16.17 -13.56
N LYS A 76 15.12 -14.84 -13.57
CA LYS A 76 15.14 -14.02 -14.79
C LYS A 76 16.23 -14.44 -15.79
N ALA A 77 17.20 -15.26 -15.37
CA ALA A 77 18.16 -15.96 -16.24
C ALA A 77 17.54 -16.83 -17.35
N PHE A 78 16.24 -17.11 -17.29
CA PHE A 78 15.50 -17.76 -18.37
C PHE A 78 15.09 -16.78 -19.50
N LEU A 79 15.70 -15.58 -19.52
CA LEU A 79 15.77 -14.59 -20.60
C LEU A 79 17.18 -13.94 -20.54
N PRO A 80 17.75 -13.49 -21.69
CA PRO A 80 19.08 -12.90 -21.73
C PRO A 80 19.07 -11.56 -20.98
N ASP A 81 20.18 -11.21 -20.32
CA ASP A 81 20.47 -9.92 -19.65
C ASP A 81 20.12 -9.80 -18.16
N SER A 82 20.63 -10.70 -17.30
CA SER A 82 20.70 -10.38 -15.87
C SER A 82 21.95 -10.90 -15.17
N TYR A 83 22.73 -9.97 -14.58
CA TYR A 83 23.90 -10.24 -13.75
C TYR A 83 23.56 -10.55 -12.28
N THR A 84 22.26 -10.59 -11.92
CA THR A 84 21.81 -10.75 -10.54
C THR A 84 20.56 -11.63 -10.45
N SER A 85 20.39 -12.33 -9.32
CA SER A 85 19.17 -13.11 -9.03
C SER A 85 18.00 -12.22 -8.59
N PHE A 86 18.23 -10.94 -8.32
CA PHE A 86 17.21 -10.01 -7.84
C PHE A 86 16.40 -9.41 -8.99
N LYS A 87 15.10 -9.15 -8.76
CA LYS A 87 14.30 -8.36 -9.70
C LYS A 87 14.83 -6.91 -9.67
N ASN A 88 14.66 -6.15 -10.76
CA ASN A 88 14.89 -4.70 -10.79
C ASN A 88 13.82 -3.94 -9.97
N LYS A 89 13.65 -4.33 -8.71
CA LYS A 89 12.69 -3.81 -7.75
C LYS A 89 13.35 -3.82 -6.38
N ILE A 90 13.39 -2.66 -5.74
CA ILE A 90 13.81 -2.54 -4.35
C ILE A 90 12.67 -3.06 -3.47
N GLY A 91 12.99 -3.87 -2.47
CA GLY A 91 12.02 -4.36 -1.50
C GLY A 91 12.65 -5.28 -0.47
N LEU A 92 11.91 -5.53 0.60
CA LEU A 92 12.27 -6.55 1.58
C LEU A 92 11.92 -7.92 1.01
N MET A 93 12.80 -8.90 1.24
CA MET A 93 12.62 -10.28 0.82
C MET A 93 12.79 -11.20 2.02
N THR A 94 12.08 -12.31 2.02
CA THR A 94 12.32 -13.43 2.92
C THR A 94 13.64 -14.13 2.56
N GLU A 95 14.18 -14.95 3.47
CA GLU A 95 15.44 -15.69 3.23
C GLU A 95 15.36 -16.62 2.00
N ASP A 96 14.18 -17.13 1.66
CA ASP A 96 13.92 -17.95 0.48
C ASP A 96 13.74 -17.13 -0.82
N GLY A 97 13.92 -15.81 -0.76
CA GLY A 97 13.98 -14.95 -1.94
C GLY A 97 12.62 -14.51 -2.49
N ARG A 98 11.55 -14.56 -1.69
CA ARG A 98 10.24 -14.00 -2.05
C ARG A 98 10.15 -12.56 -1.55
N TYR A 99 9.65 -11.64 -2.37
CA TYR A 99 9.42 -10.28 -1.89
C TYR A 99 8.29 -10.26 -0.87
N LEU A 100 8.49 -9.58 0.26
CA LEU A 100 7.45 -9.35 1.26
C LEU A 100 6.25 -8.62 0.65
N SER A 101 6.47 -7.76 -0.36
CA SER A 101 5.38 -7.09 -1.10
C SER A 101 4.49 -8.03 -1.92
N GLU A 102 4.96 -9.26 -2.20
CA GLU A 102 4.18 -10.28 -2.91
C GLU A 102 3.38 -11.15 -1.92
N SER A 103 3.73 -11.10 -0.63
CA SER A 103 2.94 -11.72 0.42
C SER A 103 1.77 -10.83 0.79
N ARG A 104 0.55 -11.38 0.78
CA ARG A 104 -0.64 -10.71 1.33
C ARG A 104 -0.66 -10.73 2.88
N GLU A 105 0.37 -11.29 3.50
CA GLU A 105 0.46 -11.48 4.95
C GLU A 105 1.21 -10.34 5.66
N VAL A 106 1.77 -9.38 4.91
CA VAL A 106 2.55 -8.27 5.47
C VAL A 106 1.72 -6.99 5.44
N VAL A 107 1.51 -6.41 6.62
CA VAL A 107 0.80 -5.15 6.81
C VAL A 107 1.69 -4.15 7.53
N LEU A 108 1.57 -2.87 7.22
CA LEU A 108 2.13 -1.82 8.07
C LEU A 108 1.44 -1.94 9.45
N ALA A 109 2.18 -2.04 10.55
CA ALA A 109 1.58 -2.23 11.88
C ALA A 109 2.09 -1.17 12.84
N TRP A 110 1.19 -0.53 13.59
CA TRP A 110 1.49 0.46 14.62
C TRP A 110 0.42 0.39 15.73
N PRO A 111 0.73 0.87 16.95
CA PRO A 111 -0.25 0.97 18.03
C PRO A 111 -1.52 1.69 17.57
N TYR A 112 -2.68 1.14 17.91
CA TYR A 112 -3.99 1.70 17.58
C TYR A 112 -4.34 1.75 16.08
N LYS A 113 -3.59 1.01 15.22
CA LYS A 113 -3.93 0.88 13.79
C LYS A 113 -5.38 0.41 13.58
N ASP A 114 -5.87 -0.45 14.47
CA ASP A 114 -7.20 -1.03 14.49
C ASP A 114 -8.24 -0.17 15.23
N CYS A 115 -7.92 1.11 15.47
CA CYS A 115 -8.82 2.06 16.10
C CYS A 115 -9.28 3.17 15.13
N VAL A 116 -10.38 3.80 15.53
CA VAL A 116 -10.85 5.08 15.00
C VAL A 116 -10.60 6.14 16.08
N LEU A 117 -9.85 7.17 15.71
CA LEU A 117 -9.58 8.32 16.57
C LEU A 117 -10.69 9.36 16.38
N GLU A 118 -11.40 9.68 17.46
CA GLU A 118 -12.47 10.69 17.45
C GLU A 118 -11.92 12.07 17.01
N GLY A 119 -10.76 12.49 17.54
CA GLY A 119 -10.15 13.78 17.22
C GLY A 119 -11.02 14.95 17.71
N GLY A 120 -11.38 14.92 18.99
CA GLY A 120 -12.41 15.79 19.58
C GLY A 120 -11.91 17.13 20.10
N GLN A 121 -10.73 17.58 19.67
CA GLN A 121 -10.16 18.86 20.08
C GLN A 121 -10.88 20.03 19.37
N THR A 122 -11.44 20.96 20.16
CA THR A 122 -12.21 22.10 19.63
C THR A 122 -11.46 23.43 19.70
N LYS A 123 -10.38 23.49 20.48
CA LYS A 123 -9.50 24.65 20.63
C LYS A 123 -8.05 24.21 20.72
N GLU A 124 -7.14 25.04 20.23
CA GLU A 124 -5.69 24.76 20.22
C GLU A 124 -5.10 24.56 21.62
N ASP A 125 -5.61 25.28 22.62
CA ASP A 125 -5.18 25.20 24.02
C ASP A 125 -5.81 24.06 24.82
N GLN A 126 -6.77 23.33 24.23
CA GLN A 126 -7.50 22.27 24.91
C GLN A 126 -6.67 20.97 24.96
N LYS A 127 -6.07 20.67 26.11
CA LYS A 127 -5.54 19.33 26.41
C LYS A 127 -6.69 18.39 26.74
N ARG A 128 -6.99 17.44 25.86
CA ARG A 128 -7.97 16.38 26.05
C ARG A 128 -7.29 15.03 25.83
N ASP A 129 -7.65 14.03 26.62
CA ASP A 129 -7.27 12.65 26.34
C ASP A 129 -8.05 12.17 25.11
N GLU A 130 -7.30 11.81 24.07
CA GLU A 130 -7.88 11.34 22.82
C GLU A 130 -8.59 9.99 23.00
N ILE A 131 -9.76 9.85 22.38
CA ILE A 131 -10.54 8.61 22.45
C ILE A 131 -10.29 7.78 21.20
N PHE A 132 -9.75 6.59 21.42
CA PHE A 132 -9.57 5.56 20.42
C PHE A 132 -10.64 4.49 20.55
N TRP A 133 -11.51 4.38 19.55
CA TRP A 133 -12.50 3.32 19.47
C TRP A 133 -11.92 2.13 18.71
N ASN A 134 -11.76 0.99 19.38
CA ASN A 134 -11.29 -0.21 18.72
C ASN A 134 -12.38 -0.77 17.78
N THR A 135 -11.99 -1.09 16.54
CA THR A 135 -12.91 -1.54 15.48
C THR A 135 -13.65 -2.84 15.79
N ILE A 136 -13.09 -3.70 16.65
CA ILE A 136 -13.72 -4.97 17.05
C ILE A 136 -14.52 -4.81 18.34
N LEU A 137 -13.99 -4.05 19.30
CA LEU A 137 -14.58 -3.95 20.64
C LEU A 137 -15.67 -2.89 20.76
N ALA A 138 -15.67 -1.87 19.89
CA ALA A 138 -16.61 -0.75 19.93
C ALA A 138 -17.25 -0.43 18.56
N PRO A 139 -17.81 -1.41 17.84
CA PRO A 139 -18.42 -1.18 16.53
C PRO A 139 -19.61 -0.20 16.61
N ASP A 140 -20.46 -0.33 17.62
CA ASP A 140 -21.65 0.53 17.80
C ASP A 140 -21.29 2.01 17.94
N GLU A 141 -20.21 2.33 18.66
CA GLU A 141 -19.76 3.71 18.84
C GLU A 141 -19.14 4.25 17.55
N ILE A 142 -18.43 3.42 16.79
CA ILE A 142 -17.88 3.79 15.47
C ILE A 142 -19.00 4.03 14.46
N ASP A 143 -20.02 3.17 14.46
CA ASP A 143 -21.17 3.32 13.57
C ASP A 143 -21.89 4.64 13.85
N ARG A 144 -22.20 4.94 15.11
CA ARG A 144 -22.75 6.24 15.52
C ARG A 144 -21.84 7.41 15.14
N LEU A 145 -20.53 7.25 15.28
CA LEU A 145 -19.56 8.27 14.89
C LEU A 145 -19.67 8.55 13.39
N PHE A 146 -19.77 7.53 12.56
CA PHE A 146 -19.84 7.62 11.09
C PHE A 146 -21.22 7.87 10.51
N GLU A 147 -22.28 7.82 11.32
CA GLU A 147 -23.62 8.19 10.89
C GLU A 147 -23.66 9.64 10.37
N PRO A 148 -24.41 9.93 9.29
CA PRO A 148 -24.57 11.28 8.80
C PRO A 148 -25.10 12.23 9.89
N LYS A 149 -24.40 13.33 10.10
CA LYS A 149 -24.79 14.37 11.05
C LYS A 149 -25.71 15.38 10.38
N VAL A 150 -26.66 15.90 11.15
CA VAL A 150 -27.52 17.01 10.69
C VAL A 150 -26.69 18.28 10.66
N LEU A 151 -26.63 18.92 9.49
CA LEU A 151 -25.97 20.22 9.33
C LEU A 151 -26.92 21.34 9.74
N THR A 152 -26.45 22.23 10.62
CA THR A 152 -27.22 23.34 11.18
C THR A 152 -26.50 24.66 10.95
N ASN A 153 -27.16 25.79 11.26
CA ASN A 153 -26.59 27.15 11.15
C ASN A 153 -26.20 27.54 9.72
N TRP A 154 -27.09 27.25 8.77
CA TRP A 154 -26.90 27.62 7.37
C TRP A 154 -26.88 29.15 7.21
N LYS A 155 -25.85 29.64 6.52
CA LYS A 155 -25.66 31.04 6.16
C LYS A 155 -25.10 31.10 4.74
N ARG A 156 -25.63 31.98 3.90
CA ARG A 156 -25.07 32.26 2.57
C ARG A 156 -24.37 33.62 2.60
N TYR A 157 -23.19 33.67 1.99
CA TYR A 157 -22.41 34.91 1.87
C TYR A 157 -22.19 35.21 0.39
N ASP A 158 -22.48 36.44 -0.01
CA ASP A 158 -22.19 37.00 -1.33
C ASP A 158 -21.55 38.40 -1.20
N ALA A 159 -21.52 39.18 -2.29
CA ALA A 159 -20.93 40.52 -2.29
C ALA A 159 -21.75 41.53 -1.46
N GLU A 160 -23.03 41.25 -1.24
CA GLU A 160 -24.00 42.08 -0.55
C GLU A 160 -24.10 41.76 0.95
N GLY A 161 -23.61 40.60 1.39
CA GLY A 161 -23.45 40.25 2.80
C GLY A 161 -23.96 38.85 3.17
N GLU A 162 -24.53 38.74 4.37
CA GLU A 162 -25.08 37.48 4.91
C GLU A 162 -26.59 37.38 4.62
N HIS A 163 -27.02 36.22 4.11
CA HIS A 163 -28.41 35.93 3.77
C HIS A 163 -28.88 34.60 4.37
N GLU A 164 -30.19 34.47 4.55
CA GLU A 164 -30.81 33.20 4.90
C GLU A 164 -30.73 32.21 3.74
N VAL A 165 -30.58 30.92 4.06
CA VAL A 165 -30.48 29.85 3.08
C VAL A 165 -31.84 29.22 2.86
N THR A 166 -32.43 29.43 1.69
CA THR A 166 -33.69 28.81 1.27
C THR A 166 -33.47 27.46 0.58
N GLU A 167 -32.38 27.34 -0.18
CA GLU A 167 -32.01 26.14 -0.93
C GLU A 167 -30.48 26.03 -1.10
N ILE A 168 -30.00 24.81 -1.31
CA ILE A 168 -28.57 24.51 -1.53
C ILE A 168 -28.43 23.83 -2.89
N GLU A 169 -27.72 24.47 -3.80
CA GLU A 169 -27.45 23.94 -5.13
C GLU A 169 -26.22 23.02 -5.14
N ASP A 170 -26.04 22.23 -6.20
CA ASP A 170 -24.82 21.42 -6.39
C ASP A 170 -23.61 22.27 -6.79
N THR A 171 -23.84 23.50 -7.26
CA THR A 171 -22.85 24.50 -7.67
C THR A 171 -22.41 25.43 -6.53
N ASP A 172 -23.04 25.33 -5.37
CA ASP A 172 -22.70 26.14 -4.20
C ASP A 172 -21.32 25.79 -3.63
N ASN A 173 -20.58 26.82 -3.24
CA ASN A 173 -19.37 26.65 -2.43
C ASN A 173 -19.75 26.46 -0.97
N LEU A 174 -19.31 25.35 -0.35
CA LEU A 174 -19.67 25.00 1.01
C LEU A 174 -18.48 25.16 1.97
N ILE A 175 -18.70 25.85 3.08
CA ILE A 175 -17.77 25.91 4.21
C ILE A 175 -18.41 25.19 5.40
N LEU A 176 -17.80 24.10 5.84
CA LEU A 176 -18.29 23.32 6.97
C LEU A 176 -17.40 23.56 8.19
N LYS A 177 -18.01 24.02 9.29
CA LYS A 177 -17.33 24.15 10.58
C LYS A 177 -17.62 22.92 11.45
N GLY A 178 -16.59 22.13 11.74
CA GLY A 178 -16.70 20.97 12.62
C GLY A 178 -15.53 20.01 12.49
N ASN A 179 -15.67 18.83 13.11
CA ASN A 179 -14.71 17.75 12.94
C ASN A 179 -14.77 17.21 11.50
N ASN A 180 -13.65 17.28 10.79
CA ASN A 180 -13.52 16.89 9.39
C ASN A 180 -13.87 15.40 9.15
N LEU A 181 -13.60 14.49 10.07
CA LEU A 181 -13.96 13.07 9.93
C LEU A 181 -15.48 12.92 9.84
N LEU A 182 -16.20 13.53 10.79
CA LEU A 182 -17.67 13.50 10.83
C LEU A 182 -18.28 14.21 9.62
N ALA A 183 -17.70 15.34 9.22
CA ALA A 183 -18.12 16.09 8.05
C ALA A 183 -18.00 15.25 6.77
N LEU A 184 -16.85 14.60 6.55
CA LEU A 184 -16.62 13.75 5.38
C LEU A 184 -17.59 12.57 5.33
N HIS A 185 -17.83 11.89 6.45
CA HIS A 185 -18.82 10.81 6.53
C HIS A 185 -20.25 11.30 6.26
N SER A 186 -20.61 12.50 6.73
CA SER A 186 -21.93 13.10 6.46
C SER A 186 -22.11 13.49 5.00
N LEU A 187 -21.03 13.92 4.34
CA LEU A 187 -21.02 14.32 2.93
C LEU A 187 -20.90 13.14 1.96
N LYS A 188 -20.45 11.96 2.44
CA LYS A 188 -20.21 10.75 1.65
C LYS A 188 -21.38 10.40 0.74
N LYS A 189 -22.61 10.43 1.24
CA LYS A 189 -23.81 10.07 0.46
C LYS A 189 -23.99 10.93 -0.80
N ARG A 190 -23.60 12.21 -0.76
CA ARG A 190 -23.77 13.15 -1.89
C ARG A 190 -22.55 13.17 -2.82
N PHE A 191 -21.34 13.08 -2.26
CA PHE A 191 -20.09 13.39 -2.96
C PHE A 191 -19.12 12.22 -3.17
N ALA A 192 -19.42 11.01 -2.69
CA ALA A 192 -18.59 9.84 -2.95
C ALA A 192 -18.35 9.64 -4.45
N GLY A 193 -17.09 9.41 -4.84
CA GLY A 193 -16.69 9.23 -6.24
C GLY A 193 -16.77 10.48 -7.13
N LYS A 194 -17.04 11.67 -6.57
CA LYS A 194 -17.26 12.90 -7.35
C LYS A 194 -16.21 13.98 -7.14
N VAL A 195 -15.37 13.86 -6.11
CA VAL A 195 -14.37 14.90 -5.79
C VAL A 195 -13.19 14.78 -6.74
N LYS A 196 -12.94 15.84 -7.52
CA LYS A 196 -11.85 15.87 -8.50
C LYS A 196 -10.47 16.12 -7.87
N LEU A 197 -10.43 16.95 -6.84
CA LEU A 197 -9.19 17.37 -6.19
C LEU A 197 -9.41 17.51 -4.68
N ILE A 198 -8.51 16.92 -3.90
CA ILE A 198 -8.41 17.16 -2.46
C ILE A 198 -7.04 17.77 -2.19
N TYR A 199 -7.01 18.87 -1.46
CA TYR A 199 -5.77 19.46 -0.93
C TYR A 199 -5.88 19.56 0.58
N ILE A 200 -4.87 19.06 1.30
CA ILE A 200 -4.81 19.13 2.76
C ILE A 200 -3.44 19.61 3.23
N ASP A 201 -3.46 20.37 4.31
CA ASP A 201 -2.28 20.81 5.06
C ASP A 201 -2.43 20.34 6.52
N PRO A 202 -2.25 19.02 6.78
CA PRO A 202 -2.38 18.46 8.12
C PRO A 202 -1.31 19.01 9.08
N PRO A 203 -1.46 18.84 10.40
CA PRO A 203 -0.40 19.17 11.35
C PRO A 203 0.87 18.38 11.05
N TYR A 204 2.04 19.02 11.13
CA TYR A 204 3.33 18.43 10.72
C TYR A 204 4.01 17.62 11.81
N ASN A 205 3.42 17.63 13.01
CA ASN A 205 3.90 16.89 14.16
C ASN A 205 5.31 17.31 14.61
N THR A 206 5.59 18.61 14.54
CA THR A 206 6.92 19.17 14.83
C THR A 206 7.23 19.24 16.34
N GLY A 207 6.25 18.92 17.20
CA GLY A 207 6.31 19.14 18.65
C GLY A 207 6.15 20.60 19.09
N SER A 208 6.25 21.57 18.16
CA SER A 208 5.98 22.99 18.38
C SER A 208 4.62 23.45 17.81
N ASP A 209 3.89 22.56 17.15
CA ASP A 209 2.59 22.86 16.56
C ASP A 209 1.57 23.20 17.66
N SER A 210 0.71 24.19 17.41
CA SER A 210 -0.38 24.59 18.32
C SER A 210 -1.45 23.49 18.48
N PHE A 211 -1.47 22.49 17.59
CA PHE A 211 -2.28 21.28 17.67
C PHE A 211 -1.46 20.11 18.24
N GLY A 212 -1.14 20.20 19.54
CA GLY A 212 -0.51 19.09 20.25
C GLY A 212 -1.53 18.02 20.60
N TYR A 213 -1.60 16.93 19.82
CA TYR A 213 -2.36 15.75 20.25
C TYR A 213 -1.76 15.21 21.54
N ASN A 214 -2.59 15.10 22.58
CA ASN A 214 -2.15 14.62 23.87
C ASN A 214 -2.21 13.09 23.89
N ASP A 215 -1.15 12.42 23.44
CA ASP A 215 -0.87 11.05 23.87
C ASP A 215 0.63 10.74 23.86
N ARG A 216 1.04 9.82 24.72
CA ARG A 216 2.40 9.31 24.94
C ARG A 216 3.04 8.67 23.69
N PHE A 217 2.33 8.56 22.57
CA PHE A 217 2.72 7.88 21.33
C PHE A 217 2.50 8.73 20.09
N ASN A 218 3.28 9.81 19.99
CA ASN A 218 3.04 10.90 19.04
C ASN A 218 2.80 10.45 17.57
N HIS A 219 3.70 9.65 17.00
CA HIS A 219 3.57 9.22 15.59
C HIS A 219 2.41 8.25 15.35
N SER A 220 2.11 7.35 16.30
CA SER A 220 1.01 6.38 16.16
C SER A 220 -0.35 7.07 16.16
N THR A 221 -0.52 8.07 17.03
CA THR A 221 -1.71 8.91 17.09
C THR A 221 -1.89 9.69 15.79
N TRP A 222 -0.82 10.31 15.29
CA TRP A 222 -0.84 11.03 14.02
C TRP A 222 -1.17 10.12 12.83
N LEU A 223 -0.54 8.95 12.75
CA LEU A 223 -0.84 7.96 11.70
C LEU A 223 -2.29 7.48 11.76
N THR A 224 -2.84 7.25 12.95
CA THR A 224 -4.25 6.83 13.11
C THR A 224 -5.20 7.97 12.72
N PHE A 225 -4.91 9.20 13.16
CA PHE A 225 -5.63 10.41 12.77
C PHE A 225 -5.70 10.56 11.24
N MET A 226 -4.55 10.46 10.59
CA MET A 226 -4.42 10.59 9.14
C MET A 226 -5.07 9.42 8.40
N LYS A 227 -4.86 8.17 8.86
CA LYS A 227 -5.43 6.96 8.25
C LYS A 227 -6.95 7.08 8.18
N ASN A 228 -7.62 7.39 9.30
CA ASN A 228 -9.09 7.44 9.33
C ASN A 228 -9.65 8.46 8.32
N ARG A 229 -8.96 9.61 8.14
CA ARG A 229 -9.37 10.68 7.22
C ARG A 229 -9.03 10.38 5.76
N LEU A 230 -7.85 9.82 5.50
CA LEU A 230 -7.42 9.46 4.15
C LEU A 230 -8.24 8.31 3.57
N GLN A 231 -8.70 7.37 4.42
CA GLN A 231 -9.60 6.30 4.00
C GLN A 231 -10.91 6.85 3.43
N ILE A 232 -11.60 7.72 4.17
CA ILE A 232 -12.82 8.35 3.66
C ILE A 232 -12.53 9.30 2.49
N ALA A 233 -11.41 10.04 2.50
CA ALA A 233 -11.02 10.89 1.39
C ALA A 233 -10.84 10.11 0.08
N LYS A 234 -10.28 8.89 0.13
CA LYS A 234 -10.18 8.00 -1.03
C LYS A 234 -11.55 7.65 -1.62
N GLU A 235 -12.55 7.39 -0.77
CA GLU A 235 -13.91 7.09 -1.23
C GLU A 235 -14.61 8.31 -1.84
N MET A 236 -14.22 9.52 -1.44
CA MET A 236 -14.74 10.78 -1.98
C MET A 236 -14.20 11.08 -3.38
N LEU A 237 -12.95 10.70 -3.66
CA LEU A 237 -12.29 10.98 -4.93
C LEU A 237 -12.93 10.26 -6.11
N SER A 238 -13.02 10.95 -7.25
CA SER A 238 -13.32 10.32 -8.54
C SER A 238 -12.14 9.44 -9.01
N ASN A 239 -12.41 8.51 -9.93
CA ASN A 239 -11.38 7.60 -10.47
C ASN A 239 -10.19 8.33 -11.13
N ASP A 240 -10.42 9.54 -11.62
CA ASP A 240 -9.46 10.43 -12.25
C ASP A 240 -9.07 11.62 -11.34
N GLY A 241 -9.43 11.56 -10.06
CA GLY A 241 -9.16 12.58 -9.06
C GLY A 241 -7.78 12.44 -8.44
N ALA A 242 -7.32 13.51 -7.78
CA ALA A 242 -6.02 13.55 -7.11
C ALA A 242 -6.12 14.12 -5.69
N ILE A 243 -5.25 13.65 -4.80
CA ILE A 243 -5.03 14.23 -3.48
C ILE A 243 -3.62 14.79 -3.36
N PHE A 244 -3.51 15.99 -2.82
CA PHE A 244 -2.26 16.66 -2.47
C PHE A 244 -2.20 16.83 -0.96
N VAL A 245 -1.08 16.40 -0.37
CA VAL A 245 -0.83 16.48 1.06
C VAL A 245 0.41 17.33 1.25
N SER A 246 0.26 18.50 1.85
CA SER A 246 1.39 19.31 2.30
C SER A 246 1.95 18.73 3.59
N ILE A 247 3.26 18.53 3.64
CA ILE A 247 3.95 17.95 4.79
C ILE A 247 5.39 18.47 4.83
N ASP A 248 6.03 18.37 6.00
CA ASP A 248 7.45 18.62 6.15
C ASP A 248 8.28 17.32 6.18
N SER A 249 9.56 17.44 6.52
CA SER A 249 10.48 16.32 6.59
C SER A 249 10.24 15.34 7.75
N HIS A 250 9.48 15.72 8.79
CA HIS A 250 9.29 14.86 9.96
C HIS A 250 8.37 13.68 9.65
N GLU A 251 7.30 13.92 8.90
CA GLU A 251 6.26 12.92 8.64
C GLU A 251 6.24 12.41 7.19
N ILE A 252 7.03 12.98 6.28
CA ILE A 252 7.03 12.58 4.86
C ILE A 252 7.29 11.08 4.67
N GLY A 253 8.18 10.47 5.46
CA GLY A 253 8.45 9.04 5.37
C GLY A 253 7.23 8.19 5.72
N TYR A 254 6.56 8.53 6.83
CA TYR A 254 5.42 7.78 7.35
C TYR A 254 4.16 7.98 6.50
N ILE A 255 3.89 9.22 6.07
CA ILE A 255 2.72 9.52 5.25
C ILE A 255 2.81 8.86 3.87
N LEU A 256 4.00 8.78 3.27
CA LEU A 256 4.16 8.11 1.97
C LEU A 256 3.81 6.62 2.07
N VAL A 257 4.26 5.92 3.11
CA VAL A 257 3.92 4.50 3.32
C VAL A 257 2.41 4.34 3.58
N LEU A 258 1.81 5.26 4.35
CA LEU A 258 0.37 5.25 4.60
C LEU A 258 -0.45 5.51 3.32
N LEU A 259 -0.02 6.46 2.49
CA LEU A 259 -0.63 6.75 1.19
C LEU A 259 -0.48 5.56 0.24
N ASP A 260 0.67 4.89 0.23
CA ASP A 260 0.88 3.65 -0.54
C ASP A 260 -0.08 2.53 -0.11
N GLU A 261 -0.32 2.37 1.19
CA GLU A 261 -1.28 1.38 1.72
C GLU A 261 -2.72 1.73 1.31
N ILE A 262 -3.12 2.99 1.43
CA ILE A 262 -4.50 3.42 1.18
C ILE A 262 -4.79 3.53 -0.31
N PHE A 263 -3.96 4.24 -1.07
CA PHE A 263 -4.18 4.58 -2.47
C PHE A 263 -3.53 3.59 -3.44
N GLY A 264 -2.57 2.79 -2.98
CA GLY A 264 -1.81 1.88 -3.82
C GLY A 264 -0.59 2.58 -4.41
N LYS A 265 0.58 1.95 -4.23
CA LYS A 265 1.89 2.48 -4.66
C LYS A 265 1.97 2.96 -6.11
N ASN A 266 1.33 2.25 -7.05
CA ASN A 266 1.37 2.60 -8.47
C ASN A 266 0.63 3.90 -8.81
N ASN A 267 -0.17 4.43 -7.87
CA ASN A 267 -0.92 5.66 -8.05
C ASN A 267 -0.14 6.90 -7.57
N GLN A 268 1.03 6.74 -6.94
CA GLN A 268 1.89 7.86 -6.59
C GLN A 268 2.40 8.57 -7.86
N GLN A 269 2.08 9.86 -8.00
CA GLN A 269 2.48 10.64 -9.17
C GLN A 269 3.77 11.43 -8.95
N ASN A 270 3.81 12.28 -7.92
CA ASN A 270 4.90 13.24 -7.71
C ASN A 270 5.14 13.53 -6.23
N ILE A 271 6.36 13.98 -5.92
CA ILE A 271 6.72 14.65 -4.66
C ILE A 271 7.24 16.04 -5.05
N ILE A 272 6.61 17.09 -4.53
CA ILE A 272 6.91 18.47 -4.89
C ILE A 272 7.58 19.17 -3.71
N SER A 273 8.81 19.62 -3.90
CA SER A 273 9.53 20.41 -2.91
C SER A 273 9.22 21.90 -3.08
N VAL A 274 8.67 22.53 -2.03
CA VAL A 274 8.32 23.96 -2.04
C VAL A 274 9.28 24.73 -1.14
N LYS A 275 9.99 25.72 -1.70
CA LYS A 275 10.88 26.60 -0.93
C LYS A 275 10.05 27.59 -0.10
N ARG A 276 10.02 27.41 1.23
CA ARG A 276 9.23 28.24 2.16
C ARG A 276 9.96 29.51 2.65
N GLY A 277 11.29 29.57 2.56
CA GLY A 277 12.07 30.70 3.06
C GLY A 277 13.48 30.75 2.49
N SER A 278 14.16 31.88 2.70
CA SER A 278 15.60 32.06 2.45
C SER A 278 16.18 32.84 3.61
N VAL A 279 17.42 32.53 4.00
CA VAL A 279 18.14 33.36 4.97
C VAL A 279 18.42 34.70 4.29
N THR A 280 17.82 35.78 4.79
CA THR A 280 18.21 37.14 4.43
C THR A 280 19.46 37.48 5.22
N GLY A 281 20.60 37.52 4.54
CA GLY A 281 21.85 38.07 5.08
C GLY A 281 21.92 39.58 4.92
#